data_AF-A0A397BC90-F1
#
_entry.id   AF-A0A397BC90-F1
#
_cell.length_a   1.000
_cell.length_b   1.000
_cell.length_c   1.000
_cell.angle_alpha   90.00
_cell.angle_beta   90.00
_cell.angle_gamma   90.00
#
_symmetry.space_group_name_H-M   'P 1'
#
loop_
_entity.id
_entity.type
_entity.pdbx_description
1 polymer ?
#
loop_
_entity_poly.entity_id
_entity_poly.type
_entity_poly.pdbx_seq_one_letter_code
_entity_poly.pdbx_strand_id
1 'polypeptide(L)'
;MCGVFFCVRYYIQRKFHPESLESIQDLVGDIRSTFRSRLERNHWMDDSTRATAVSKLDAMTQLLGYEQYIVVEGHRGDIILANKKSEALLMAMDVCRYPTTRDDYPVVLTRSDYFGNIQTLTQLNHMRAVTLLHTEVDKTRWSMPAHAVNAYYNPTFNQIVFPAGILQPPFFDVDADAAMNYGAIGMVIGHEITHGFDDQGRNFNGDGLLQPWWSDSTAAQFQDKAKCIVDQYANMPVYGHDKATLLGMVNGQLTLGETIADVGGLAVAFQAYAVRMKKAAVNGKTYVRHSN
;
A
#
# COMPACT_ATOMS: atom_id res chain seq x y z
N MET A 1 4.55 19.31 0.34
CA MET A 1 4.33 18.54 -0.90
C MET A 1 3.37 19.23 -1.89
N CYS A 2 3.31 20.56 -1.98
CA CYS A 2 2.38 21.20 -2.93
C CYS A 2 2.79 20.98 -4.41
N GLY A 3 4.10 20.95 -4.72
CA GLY A 3 4.61 20.60 -6.06
C GLY A 3 4.33 19.15 -6.50
N VAL A 4 4.18 18.25 -5.53
CA VAL A 4 3.81 16.86 -5.77
C VAL A 4 2.35 16.79 -6.24
N PHE A 5 1.44 17.58 -5.67
CA PHE A 5 0.02 17.61 -6.08
C PHE A 5 -0.17 17.97 -7.56
N PHE A 6 0.56 18.97 -8.08
CA PHE A 6 0.43 19.38 -9.49
C PHE A 6 0.88 18.30 -10.46
N CYS A 7 2.04 17.69 -10.19
CA CYS A 7 2.57 16.62 -11.01
C CYS A 7 1.66 15.38 -10.95
N VAL A 8 1.09 15.10 -9.77
CA VAL A 8 0.16 13.98 -9.59
C VAL A 8 -1.12 14.17 -10.40
N ARG A 9 -1.78 15.34 -10.36
CA ARG A 9 -2.99 15.56 -11.17
C ARG A 9 -2.70 15.39 -12.67
N TYR A 10 -1.61 15.99 -13.16
CA TYR A 10 -1.20 15.85 -14.55
C TYR A 10 -0.96 14.38 -14.92
N TYR A 11 -0.27 13.64 -14.05
CA TYR A 11 -0.02 12.20 -14.22
C TYR A 11 -1.33 11.42 -14.32
N ILE A 12 -2.24 11.59 -13.37
CA ILE A 12 -3.53 10.88 -13.35
C ILE A 12 -4.33 11.19 -14.62
N GLN A 13 -4.48 12.46 -15.00
CA GLN A 13 -5.22 12.86 -16.21
C GLN A 13 -4.62 12.32 -17.52
N ARG A 14 -3.31 12.07 -17.57
CA ARG A 14 -2.60 11.68 -18.80
C ARG A 14 -2.27 10.20 -18.91
N LYS A 15 -2.21 9.50 -17.77
CA LYS A 15 -1.60 8.15 -17.70
C LYS A 15 -2.44 7.13 -16.94
N PHE A 16 -3.45 7.53 -16.17
CA PHE A 16 -4.24 6.59 -15.39
C PHE A 16 -5.66 6.46 -15.95
N HIS A 17 -6.09 5.23 -16.18
CA HIS A 17 -7.44 4.91 -16.66
C HIS A 17 -8.31 4.50 -15.46
N PRO A 18 -9.36 5.27 -15.11
CA PRO A 18 -10.20 4.97 -13.94
C PRO A 18 -10.89 3.60 -13.98
N GLU A 19 -11.11 3.05 -15.18
CA GLU A 19 -11.67 1.71 -15.42
C GLU A 19 -10.83 0.59 -14.77
N SER A 20 -9.53 0.82 -14.59
CA SER A 20 -8.63 -0.09 -13.88
C SER A 20 -8.96 -0.23 -12.38
N LEU A 21 -9.66 0.73 -11.78
CA LEU A 21 -9.95 0.72 -10.34
C LEU A 21 -10.94 -0.37 -9.92
N GLU A 22 -11.93 -0.69 -10.75
CA GLU A 22 -12.88 -1.77 -10.44
C GLU A 22 -12.18 -3.13 -10.48
N SER A 23 -11.39 -3.37 -11.53
CA SER A 23 -10.65 -4.62 -11.71
C SER A 23 -9.61 -4.88 -10.61
N ILE A 24 -8.91 -3.83 -10.15
CA ILE A 24 -7.97 -3.97 -9.03
C ILE A 24 -8.70 -4.14 -7.69
N GLN A 25 -9.86 -3.51 -7.48
CA GLN A 25 -10.67 -3.72 -6.28
C GLN A 25 -11.13 -5.17 -6.16
N ASP A 26 -11.58 -5.79 -7.26
CA ASP A 26 -11.92 -7.20 -7.32
C ASP A 26 -10.74 -8.10 -6.95
N LEU A 27 -9.56 -7.82 -7.50
CA LEU A 27 -8.34 -8.58 -7.22
C LEU A 27 -7.95 -8.47 -5.73
N VAL A 28 -7.99 -7.26 -5.15
CA VAL A 28 -7.76 -7.05 -3.72
C VAL A 28 -8.77 -7.85 -2.88
N GLY A 29 -10.03 -7.90 -3.29
CA GLY A 29 -11.07 -8.70 -2.65
C GLY A 29 -10.74 -10.20 -2.63
N ASP A 30 -10.28 -10.75 -3.75
CA ASP A 30 -9.87 -12.16 -3.85
C ASP A 30 -8.66 -12.48 -2.94
N ILE A 31 -7.66 -11.59 -2.91
CA ILE A 31 -6.47 -11.75 -2.05
C ILE A 31 -6.87 -11.67 -0.57
N ARG A 32 -7.67 -10.67 -0.17
CA ARG A 32 -8.16 -10.51 1.21
C ARG A 32 -8.98 -11.71 1.67
N SER A 33 -9.91 -12.19 0.84
CA SER A 33 -10.71 -13.39 1.14
C SER A 33 -9.84 -14.62 1.33
N THR A 34 -8.83 -14.78 0.47
CA THR A 34 -7.88 -15.90 0.56
C THR A 34 -7.02 -15.81 1.83
N PHE A 35 -6.53 -14.60 2.16
CA PHE A 35 -5.76 -14.35 3.37
C PHE A 35 -6.58 -14.65 4.63
N ARG A 36 -7.84 -14.18 4.67
CA ARG A 36 -8.78 -14.47 5.75
C ARG A 36 -8.94 -15.98 5.97
N SER A 37 -9.18 -16.74 4.90
CA SER A 37 -9.31 -18.20 4.99
C SER A 37 -8.04 -18.89 5.50
N ARG A 38 -6.86 -18.32 5.25
CA ARG A 38 -5.59 -18.82 5.80
C ARG A 38 -5.46 -18.52 7.29
N LEU A 39 -5.84 -17.32 7.73
CA LEU A 39 -5.88 -16.97 9.16
C LEU A 39 -6.83 -17.89 9.93
N GLU A 40 -8.05 -18.08 9.45
CA GLU A 40 -9.08 -18.91 10.11
C GLU A 40 -8.64 -20.38 10.29
N ARG A 41 -7.84 -20.92 9.35
CA ARG A 41 -7.36 -22.31 9.36
C ARG A 41 -5.93 -22.47 9.89
N ASN A 42 -5.36 -21.42 10.48
CA ASN A 42 -3.98 -21.44 10.94
C ASN A 42 -3.81 -22.26 12.23
N HIS A 43 -3.34 -23.50 12.12
CA HIS A 43 -3.24 -24.44 13.24
C HIS A 43 -2.14 -24.11 14.26
N TRP A 44 -1.20 -23.20 13.99
CA TRP A 44 -0.14 -22.86 14.95
C TRP A 44 -0.48 -21.65 15.82
N MET A 45 -1.49 -20.86 15.43
CA MET A 45 -2.06 -19.81 16.27
C MET A 45 -3.19 -20.41 17.12
N ASP A 46 -3.30 -19.99 18.38
CA ASP A 46 -4.47 -20.31 19.20
C ASP A 46 -5.75 -19.62 18.67
N ASP A 47 -6.91 -20.14 19.07
CA ASP A 47 -8.23 -19.71 18.59
C ASP A 47 -8.50 -18.22 18.83
N SER A 48 -8.07 -17.69 19.98
CA SER A 48 -8.26 -16.28 20.33
C SER A 48 -7.41 -15.38 19.46
N THR A 49 -6.13 -15.73 19.26
CA THR A 49 -5.22 -14.97 18.40
C THR A 49 -5.66 -15.02 16.94
N ARG A 50 -6.19 -16.16 16.46
CA ARG A 50 -6.79 -16.26 15.11
C ARG A 50 -7.97 -15.31 14.95
N ALA A 51 -8.88 -15.28 15.92
CA ALA A 51 -10.04 -14.40 15.88
C ALA A 51 -9.62 -12.92 15.82
N THR A 52 -8.66 -12.51 16.66
CA THR A 52 -8.13 -11.14 16.64
C THR A 52 -7.39 -10.81 15.34
N ALA A 53 -6.62 -11.76 14.77
CA ALA A 53 -5.95 -11.56 13.49
C ALA A 53 -6.95 -11.35 12.35
N VAL A 54 -8.06 -12.09 12.35
CA VAL A 54 -9.17 -11.89 11.40
C VAL A 54 -9.81 -10.51 11.60
N SER A 55 -10.09 -10.09 12.83
CA SER A 55 -10.62 -8.74 13.10
C SER A 55 -9.66 -7.64 12.65
N LYS A 56 -8.34 -7.84 12.82
CA LYS A 56 -7.33 -6.90 12.31
C LYS A 56 -7.36 -6.81 10.79
N LEU A 57 -7.45 -7.94 10.09
CA LEU A 57 -7.58 -7.96 8.63
C LEU A 57 -8.86 -7.24 8.18
N ASP A 58 -9.99 -7.49 8.85
CA ASP A 58 -11.27 -6.86 8.52
C ASP A 58 -11.24 -5.35 8.70
N ALA A 59 -10.55 -4.86 9.74
CA ALA A 59 -10.34 -3.43 9.99
C ALA A 59 -9.32 -2.78 9.03
N MET A 60 -8.53 -3.58 8.29
CA MET A 60 -7.48 -3.05 7.41
C MET A 60 -8.08 -2.31 6.21
N THR A 61 -7.80 -1.01 6.10
CA THR A 61 -8.28 -0.15 5.01
C THR A 61 -7.40 -0.25 3.77
N GLN A 62 -7.95 0.04 2.59
CA GLN A 62 -7.20 0.05 1.33
C GLN A 62 -7.39 1.39 0.59
N LEU A 63 -6.31 1.95 0.06
CA LEU A 63 -6.34 3.13 -0.80
C LEU A 63 -5.72 2.78 -2.16
N LEU A 64 -6.42 3.11 -3.25
CA LEU A 64 -6.09 2.65 -4.60
C LEU A 64 -6.02 3.83 -5.58
N GLY A 65 -4.98 3.86 -6.40
CA GLY A 65 -4.77 4.88 -7.42
C GLY A 65 -4.29 6.21 -6.83
N TYR A 66 -5.21 7.04 -6.34
CA TYR A 66 -4.92 8.43 -5.97
C TYR A 66 -5.90 8.97 -4.91
N GLU A 67 -5.52 10.08 -4.27
CA GLU A 67 -6.41 10.84 -3.39
C GLU A 67 -7.53 11.52 -4.19
N GLN A 68 -8.79 11.27 -3.85
CA GLN A 68 -9.94 11.73 -4.64
C GLN A 68 -9.99 13.25 -4.85
N TYR A 69 -9.52 14.03 -3.88
CA TYR A 69 -9.51 15.50 -3.97
C TYR A 69 -8.58 16.05 -5.07
N ILE A 70 -7.68 15.22 -5.63
CA ILE A 70 -6.72 15.63 -6.66
C ILE A 70 -7.38 15.87 -8.03
N VAL A 71 -8.49 15.17 -8.33
CA VAL A 71 -9.13 15.17 -9.67
C VAL A 71 -10.42 15.98 -9.76
N VAL A 72 -10.82 16.68 -8.69
CA VAL A 72 -12.06 17.48 -8.69
C VAL A 72 -11.88 18.71 -9.58
N GLU A 73 -12.56 18.73 -10.73
CA GLU A 73 -12.70 19.92 -11.57
C GLU A 73 -13.93 20.75 -11.15
N GLY A 74 -13.70 22.05 -10.88
CA GLY A 74 -14.72 23.09 -11.05
C GLY A 74 -15.97 23.06 -10.16
N HIS A 75 -15.90 22.73 -8.86
CA HIS A 75 -17.06 22.89 -7.97
C HIS A 75 -16.89 24.04 -6.98
N ARG A 76 -17.47 25.20 -7.34
CA ARG A 76 -18.18 26.05 -6.36
C ARG A 76 -19.50 25.32 -6.08
N GLY A 77 -19.72 24.89 -4.83
CA GLY A 77 -20.99 24.29 -4.40
C GLY A 77 -20.84 22.83 -4.02
N ASP A 78 -21.03 22.59 -2.73
CA ASP A 78 -21.48 21.34 -2.12
C ASP A 78 -20.69 20.07 -2.48
N ILE A 79 -19.43 20.07 -2.06
CA ILE A 79 -18.86 18.82 -1.54
C ILE A 79 -19.64 18.50 -0.25
N ILE A 80 -20.69 17.69 -0.36
CA ILE A 80 -21.22 16.95 0.81
C ILE A 80 -20.20 15.84 1.09
N LEU A 81 -19.04 16.22 1.64
CA LEU A 81 -18.32 15.32 2.53
C LEU A 81 -19.21 15.23 3.76
N ALA A 82 -19.81 14.07 3.99
CA ALA A 82 -20.74 13.80 5.09
C ALA A 82 -20.09 13.92 6.50
N ASN A 83 -18.98 14.64 6.64
CA ASN A 83 -18.32 14.86 7.91
C ASN A 83 -17.71 16.26 7.98
N LYS A 84 -18.23 17.08 8.91
CA LYS A 84 -17.78 18.46 9.23
C LYS A 84 -16.31 18.57 9.62
N LYS A 85 -15.60 17.45 9.84
CA LYS A 85 -14.15 17.39 10.10
C LYS A 85 -13.27 17.76 8.89
N SER A 86 -13.83 17.77 7.68
CA SER A 86 -13.10 18.09 6.45
C SER A 86 -12.92 19.60 6.19
N GLU A 87 -13.72 20.47 6.80
CA GLU A 87 -13.58 21.93 6.62
C GLU A 87 -12.36 22.50 7.36
N ALA A 88 -12.04 21.99 8.56
CA ALA A 88 -10.82 22.37 9.27
C ALA A 88 -9.55 21.87 8.56
N LEU A 89 -9.65 20.71 7.91
CA LEU A 89 -8.59 20.15 7.07
C LEU A 89 -8.40 21.00 5.80
N LEU A 90 -9.49 21.43 5.16
CA LEU A 90 -9.48 22.37 4.04
C LEU A 90 -8.88 23.73 4.43
N MET A 91 -9.06 24.21 5.66
CA MET A 91 -8.42 25.44 6.16
C MET A 91 -6.91 25.27 6.43
N ALA A 92 -6.47 24.12 6.97
CA ALA A 92 -5.03 23.79 7.05
C ALA A 92 -4.42 23.53 5.65
N MET A 93 -5.27 23.18 4.68
CA MET A 93 -4.99 22.98 3.26
C MET A 93 -5.37 24.18 2.37
N ASP A 94 -5.70 25.37 2.91
CA ASP A 94 -5.94 26.56 2.07
C ASP A 94 -4.70 26.93 1.24
N VAL A 95 -3.56 26.34 1.61
CA VAL A 95 -2.27 26.39 0.95
C VAL A 95 -2.16 25.41 -0.25
N CYS A 96 -3.12 24.52 -0.50
CA CYS A 96 -3.13 23.61 -1.68
C CYS A 96 -4.54 23.47 -2.30
N ARG A 97 -5.38 24.51 -2.28
CA ARG A 97 -6.39 24.63 -3.35
C ARG A 97 -5.67 24.61 -4.69
N TYR A 98 -6.24 23.97 -5.71
CA TYR A 98 -5.67 24.02 -7.05
C TYR A 98 -5.74 25.48 -7.54
N PRO A 99 -4.61 26.16 -7.71
CA PRO A 99 -4.57 27.54 -8.16
C PRO A 99 -5.19 27.64 -9.54
N THR A 100 -6.25 28.44 -9.64
CA THR A 100 -6.90 28.77 -10.91
C THR A 100 -6.22 29.96 -11.57
N THR A 101 -5.53 30.77 -10.76
CA THR A 101 -4.74 31.93 -11.17
C THR A 101 -3.33 31.87 -10.56
N ARG A 102 -2.41 32.70 -11.07
CA ARG A 102 -1.03 32.77 -10.57
C ARG A 102 -0.96 33.19 -9.09
N ASP A 103 -1.93 33.96 -8.62
CA ASP A 103 -1.95 34.52 -7.26
C ASP A 103 -2.50 33.53 -6.21
N ASP A 104 -3.08 32.41 -6.67
CA ASP A 104 -3.60 31.34 -5.80
C ASP A 104 -2.48 30.39 -5.30
N TYR A 105 -1.25 30.52 -5.82
CA TYR A 105 -0.13 29.70 -5.39
C TYR A 105 0.37 30.18 -4.02
N PRO A 106 0.50 29.27 -3.02
CA PRO A 106 0.95 29.63 -1.67
C PRO A 106 2.42 30.06 -1.60
N VAL A 107 3.16 29.88 -2.69
CA VAL A 107 4.59 30.15 -2.80
C VAL A 107 4.88 30.74 -4.18
N VAL A 108 5.69 31.79 -4.20
CA VAL A 108 6.23 32.34 -5.43
C VAL A 108 7.59 31.71 -5.68
N LEU A 109 7.71 30.93 -6.76
CA LEU A 109 8.98 30.34 -7.19
C LEU A 109 9.55 31.14 -8.35
N THR A 110 10.87 31.34 -8.38
CA THR A 110 11.53 32.07 -9.47
C THR A 110 12.38 31.13 -10.32
N ARG A 111 12.40 31.35 -11.63
CA ARG A 111 13.16 30.48 -12.56
C ARG A 111 14.66 30.57 -12.37
N SER A 112 15.16 31.68 -11.85
CA SER A 112 16.58 31.98 -11.70
C SER A 112 17.17 31.62 -10.33
N ASP A 113 16.34 31.25 -9.35
CA ASP A 113 16.79 30.95 -7.98
C ASP A 113 16.34 29.56 -7.52
N TYR A 114 17.01 28.53 -8.02
CA TYR A 114 16.73 27.15 -7.62
C TYR A 114 16.94 26.94 -6.11
N PHE A 115 18.02 27.47 -5.54
CA PHE A 115 18.34 27.26 -4.13
C PHE A 115 17.29 27.92 -3.21
N GLY A 116 16.93 29.17 -3.47
CA GLY A 116 15.87 29.86 -2.71
C GLY A 116 14.50 29.20 -2.87
N ASN A 117 14.20 28.62 -4.04
CA ASN A 117 12.99 27.81 -4.22
C ASN A 117 12.99 26.57 -3.30
N ILE A 118 14.11 25.85 -3.19
CA ILE A 118 14.24 24.68 -2.31
C ILE A 118 14.11 25.08 -0.83
N GLN A 119 14.72 26.20 -0.41
CA GLN A 119 14.58 26.71 0.95
C GLN A 119 13.12 27.06 1.27
N THR A 120 12.45 27.77 0.36
CA THR A 120 11.03 28.16 0.50
C THR A 120 10.14 26.92 0.64
N LEU A 121 10.31 25.91 -0.21
CA LEU A 121 9.53 24.68 -0.17
C LEU A 121 9.80 23.85 1.11
N THR A 122 11.05 23.81 1.57
CA THR A 122 11.43 23.13 2.82
C THR A 122 10.78 23.79 4.03
N GLN A 123 10.80 25.13 4.12
CA GLN A 123 10.14 25.87 5.20
C GLN A 123 8.63 25.64 5.20
N LEU A 124 8.00 25.67 4.02
CA LEU A 124 6.57 25.40 3.89
C LEU A 124 6.20 23.98 4.36
N ASN A 125 6.99 22.97 3.98
CA ASN A 125 6.77 21.59 4.40
C ASN A 125 6.90 21.44 5.91
N HIS A 126 7.91 22.08 6.50
CA HIS A 126 8.12 22.08 7.95
C HIS A 126 6.94 22.72 8.69
N MET A 127 6.54 23.94 8.27
CA MET A 127 5.40 24.64 8.87
C MET A 127 4.12 23.82 8.81
N ARG A 128 3.85 23.16 7.67
CA ARG A 128 2.70 22.26 7.55
C ARG A 128 2.76 21.09 8.53
N ALA A 129 3.92 20.44 8.66
CA ALA A 129 4.07 19.34 9.62
C ALA A 129 3.80 19.82 11.06
N VAL A 130 4.31 21.01 11.42
CA VAL A 130 4.08 21.62 12.73
C VAL A 130 2.62 21.99 12.95
N THR A 131 1.89 22.47 11.93
CA THR A 131 0.46 22.81 12.06
C THR A 131 -0.46 21.62 12.30
N LEU A 132 0.03 20.39 12.08
CA LEU A 132 -0.73 19.16 12.36
C LEU A 132 -0.58 18.72 13.84
N LEU A 133 0.30 19.37 14.61
CA LEU A 133 0.38 19.11 16.04
C LEU A 133 -0.94 19.53 16.71
N HIS A 134 -1.42 18.72 17.64
CA HIS A 134 -2.69 18.91 18.34
C HIS A 134 -3.95 18.87 17.46
N THR A 135 -3.85 18.46 16.20
CA THR A 135 -5.01 18.14 15.35
C THR A 135 -5.31 16.65 15.40
N GLU A 136 -6.53 16.27 15.03
CA GLU A 136 -6.84 14.85 14.82
C GLU A 136 -6.05 14.28 13.64
N VAL A 137 -5.75 12.98 13.72
CA VAL A 137 -5.06 12.25 12.65
C VAL A 137 -6.02 11.96 11.51
N ASP A 138 -5.68 12.45 10.32
CA ASP A 138 -6.38 12.14 9.08
C ASP A 138 -5.86 10.84 8.47
N LYS A 139 -6.60 9.75 8.68
CA LYS A 139 -6.27 8.40 8.16
C LYS A 139 -6.50 8.26 6.64
N THR A 140 -7.00 9.29 5.96
CA THR A 140 -7.19 9.27 4.50
C THR A 140 -5.96 9.73 3.72
N ARG A 141 -4.93 10.22 4.42
CA ARG A 141 -3.70 10.78 3.81
C ARG A 141 -2.76 9.71 3.29
N TRP A 142 -2.18 10.03 2.13
CA TRP A 142 -1.17 9.20 1.51
C TRP A 142 0.23 9.64 1.92
N SER A 143 1.12 8.67 2.11
CA SER A 143 2.55 8.91 2.36
C SER A 143 3.38 8.87 1.07
N MET A 144 2.79 8.39 -0.03
CA MET A 144 3.39 8.37 -1.35
C MET A 144 2.49 9.09 -2.36
N PRO A 145 3.07 9.81 -3.34
CA PRO A 145 2.30 10.37 -4.42
C PRO A 145 1.75 9.30 -5.36
N ALA A 146 0.62 9.58 -6.00
CA ALA A 146 -0.01 8.61 -6.90
C ALA A 146 0.86 8.20 -8.11
N HIS A 147 1.84 9.01 -8.51
CA HIS A 147 2.77 8.64 -9.60
C HIS A 147 3.95 7.76 -9.15
N ALA A 148 4.06 7.44 -7.85
CA ALA A 148 5.09 6.54 -7.37
C ALA A 148 4.87 5.12 -7.89
N VAL A 149 5.94 4.46 -8.35
CA VAL A 149 5.93 3.04 -8.72
C VAL A 149 6.34 2.24 -7.49
N ASN A 150 5.44 2.15 -6.52
CA ASN A 150 5.65 1.44 -5.27
C ASN A 150 4.30 1.13 -4.61
N ALA A 151 4.29 0.39 -3.49
CA ALA A 151 3.16 0.20 -2.59
C ALA A 151 3.65 0.31 -1.13
N TYR A 152 2.73 0.37 -0.16
CA TYR A 152 3.11 0.31 1.26
C TYR A 152 1.96 -0.10 2.20
N TYR A 153 2.35 -0.62 3.37
CA TYR A 153 1.52 -0.78 4.56
C TYR A 153 1.87 0.26 5.62
N ASN A 154 0.85 0.87 6.23
CA ASN A 154 1.00 1.73 7.39
C ASN A 154 0.42 1.03 8.64
N PRO A 155 1.26 0.63 9.62
CA PRO A 155 0.81 -0.06 10.82
C PRO A 155 -0.09 0.81 11.73
N THR A 156 0.19 2.11 11.81
CA THR A 156 -0.58 3.02 12.69
C THR A 156 -1.97 3.33 12.18
N PHE A 157 -2.21 3.16 10.88
CA PHE A 157 -3.53 3.34 10.27
C PHE A 157 -4.18 2.00 9.90
N ASN A 158 -3.44 0.89 10.06
CA ASN A 158 -3.78 -0.43 9.54
C ASN A 158 -4.29 -0.32 8.08
N GLN A 159 -3.42 0.17 7.20
CA GLN A 159 -3.80 0.62 5.86
C GLN A 159 -2.79 0.14 4.81
N ILE A 160 -3.29 -0.41 3.71
CA ILE A 160 -2.50 -0.74 2.51
C ILE A 160 -2.79 0.26 1.40
N VAL A 161 -1.77 0.68 0.66
CA VAL A 161 -1.87 1.75 -0.33
C VAL A 161 -1.15 1.39 -1.62
N PHE A 162 -1.85 1.55 -2.74
CA PHE A 162 -1.34 1.25 -4.09
C PHE A 162 -1.51 2.47 -5.01
N PRO A 163 -0.48 3.32 -5.12
CA PRO A 163 -0.40 4.41 -6.10
C PRO A 163 -0.74 3.98 -7.53
N ALA A 164 -1.35 4.89 -8.30
CA ALA A 164 -1.61 4.70 -9.72
C ALA A 164 -0.35 4.35 -10.53
N GLY A 165 0.83 4.76 -10.06
CA GLY A 165 2.12 4.44 -10.64
C GLY A 165 2.51 2.96 -10.58
N ILE A 166 2.03 2.17 -9.62
CA ILE A 166 2.28 0.72 -9.62
C ILE A 166 1.22 -0.06 -10.42
N LEU A 167 0.06 0.54 -10.68
CA LEU A 167 -1.07 -0.08 -11.39
C LEU A 167 -0.91 0.00 -12.91
N GLN A 168 0.21 -0.51 -13.41
CA GLN A 168 0.56 -0.58 -14.84
C GLN A 168 1.39 -1.84 -15.14
N PRO A 169 1.57 -2.23 -16.41
CA PRO A 169 2.43 -3.34 -16.77
C PRO A 169 3.88 -3.14 -16.25
N PRO A 170 4.57 -4.20 -15.79
CA PRO A 170 4.15 -5.60 -15.79
C PRO A 170 3.29 -6.01 -14.58
N PHE A 171 2.97 -5.10 -13.67
CA PHE A 171 2.25 -5.43 -12.44
C PHE A 171 0.76 -5.68 -12.69
N PHE A 172 0.14 -4.79 -13.46
CA PHE A 172 -1.29 -4.82 -13.70
C PHE A 172 -1.65 -4.39 -15.12
N ASP A 173 -2.48 -5.20 -15.77
CA ASP A 173 -3.07 -4.93 -17.08
C ASP A 173 -4.46 -5.58 -17.13
N VAL A 174 -5.51 -4.79 -17.39
CA VAL A 174 -6.90 -5.29 -17.41
C VAL A 174 -7.14 -6.33 -18.51
N ASP A 175 -6.34 -6.29 -19.57
CA ASP A 175 -6.46 -7.17 -20.73
C ASP A 175 -5.51 -8.38 -20.67
N ALA A 176 -4.61 -8.44 -19.68
CA ALA A 176 -3.67 -9.54 -19.53
C ALA A 176 -4.33 -10.82 -18.94
N ASP A 177 -3.66 -11.95 -19.15
CA ASP A 177 -4.05 -13.21 -18.49
C ASP A 177 -4.05 -13.01 -16.96
N ALA A 178 -5.08 -13.54 -16.30
CA ALA A 178 -5.22 -13.41 -14.84
C ALA A 178 -3.97 -13.91 -14.10
N ALA A 179 -3.25 -14.92 -14.62
CA ALA A 179 -2.01 -15.39 -14.01
C ALA A 179 -0.95 -14.27 -13.88
N MET A 180 -0.88 -13.35 -14.85
CA MET A 180 0.04 -12.21 -14.80
C MET A 180 -0.35 -11.24 -13.69
N ASN A 181 -1.63 -10.84 -13.63
CA ASN A 181 -2.10 -9.92 -12.61
C ASN A 181 -1.99 -10.51 -11.20
N TYR A 182 -2.34 -11.77 -10.97
CA TYR A 182 -2.20 -12.39 -9.66
C TYR A 182 -0.73 -12.64 -9.31
N GLY A 183 0.10 -13.04 -10.28
CA GLY A 183 1.53 -13.28 -10.06
C GLY A 183 2.34 -12.02 -9.78
N ALA A 184 1.89 -10.87 -10.28
CA ALA A 184 2.55 -9.59 -10.10
C ALA A 184 1.80 -8.71 -9.08
N ILE A 185 0.82 -7.88 -9.46
CA ILE A 185 0.14 -7.00 -8.49
C ILE A 185 -0.58 -7.76 -7.37
N GLY A 186 -1.05 -8.98 -7.63
CA GLY A 186 -1.66 -9.83 -6.59
C GLY A 186 -0.65 -10.27 -5.53
N MET A 187 0.59 -10.56 -5.92
CA MET A 187 1.68 -10.80 -4.99
C MET A 187 1.99 -9.56 -4.16
N VAL A 188 2.05 -8.37 -4.79
CA VAL A 188 2.27 -7.09 -4.10
C VAL A 188 1.13 -6.81 -3.10
N ILE A 189 -0.13 -7.04 -3.47
CA ILE A 189 -1.26 -6.87 -2.54
C ILE A 189 -1.15 -7.83 -1.35
N GLY A 190 -0.81 -9.09 -1.62
CA GLY A 190 -0.58 -10.07 -0.58
C GLY A 190 0.60 -9.68 0.33
N HIS A 191 1.66 -9.09 -0.23
CA HIS A 191 2.83 -8.60 0.48
C HIS A 191 2.43 -7.48 1.45
N GLU A 192 1.72 -6.44 0.99
CA GLU A 192 1.28 -5.34 1.85
C GLU A 192 0.30 -5.78 2.95
N ILE A 193 -0.59 -6.75 2.67
CA ILE A 193 -1.45 -7.33 3.71
C ILE A 193 -0.62 -8.08 4.74
N THR A 194 0.42 -8.81 4.28
CA THR A 194 1.29 -9.61 5.16
C THR A 194 2.12 -8.73 6.09
N HIS A 195 2.50 -7.51 5.69
CA HIS A 195 3.13 -6.55 6.59
C HIS A 195 2.29 -6.23 7.84
N GLY A 196 0.96 -6.37 7.77
CA GLY A 196 0.10 -6.31 8.95
C GLY A 196 0.38 -7.41 9.98
N PHE A 197 1.13 -8.45 9.64
CA PHE A 197 1.35 -9.66 10.44
C PHE A 197 2.81 -10.11 10.46
N ASP A 198 3.74 -9.32 9.94
CA ASP A 198 5.19 -9.57 10.00
C ASP A 198 5.76 -9.35 11.41
N ASP A 199 7.09 -9.39 11.56
CA ASP A 199 7.75 -9.28 12.87
C ASP A 199 7.54 -7.92 13.57
N GLN A 200 7.18 -6.87 12.82
CA GLN A 200 6.90 -5.53 13.31
C GLN A 200 5.40 -5.22 13.36
N GLY A 201 4.70 -5.38 12.24
CA GLY A 201 3.29 -5.05 12.10
C GLY A 201 2.39 -5.89 12.99
N ARG A 202 2.78 -7.13 13.35
CA ARG A 202 2.05 -7.93 14.35
C ARG A 202 1.93 -7.23 15.71
N ASN A 203 2.78 -6.25 16.04
CA ASN A 203 2.72 -5.57 17.34
C ASN A 203 1.66 -4.45 17.38
N PHE A 204 1.00 -4.17 16.25
CA PHE A 204 -0.09 -3.20 16.14
C PHE A 204 -1.43 -3.92 16.08
N ASN A 205 -2.43 -3.47 16.83
CA ASN A 205 -3.79 -4.02 16.76
C ASN A 205 -4.56 -3.49 15.52
N GLY A 206 -5.83 -3.85 15.38
CA GLY A 206 -6.68 -3.44 14.25
C GLY A 206 -6.91 -1.93 14.12
N ASP A 207 -6.80 -1.18 15.22
CA ASP A 207 -6.95 0.28 15.25
C ASP A 207 -5.64 1.02 14.96
N GLY A 208 -4.52 0.28 14.88
CA GLY A 208 -3.17 0.78 14.68
C GLY A 208 -2.46 1.21 15.96
N LEU A 209 -2.88 0.70 17.12
CA LEU A 209 -2.22 0.95 18.40
C LEU A 209 -1.13 -0.11 18.64
N LEU A 210 0.05 0.34 19.07
CA LEU A 210 1.14 -0.56 19.48
C LEU A 210 0.77 -1.21 20.81
N GLN A 211 0.32 -2.46 20.75
CA GLN A 211 -0.17 -3.20 21.90
C GLN A 211 0.05 -4.70 21.67
N PRO A 212 0.57 -5.47 22.64
CA PRO A 212 0.59 -6.92 22.53
C PRO A 212 -0.84 -7.48 22.50
N TRP A 213 -1.15 -8.29 21.48
CA TRP A 213 -2.47 -8.95 21.33
C TRP A 213 -2.37 -10.44 21.00
N TRP A 214 -1.16 -11.01 21.00
CA TRP A 214 -0.92 -12.44 20.85
C TRP A 214 -0.73 -13.09 22.21
N SER A 215 -1.17 -14.34 22.34
CA SER A 215 -0.73 -15.18 23.45
C SER A 215 0.77 -15.47 23.37
N ASP A 216 1.38 -15.79 24.51
CA ASP A 216 2.80 -16.14 24.58
C ASP A 216 3.13 -17.37 23.73
N SER A 217 2.22 -18.36 23.65
CA SER A 217 2.41 -19.56 22.83
C SER A 217 2.40 -19.24 21.34
N THR A 218 1.47 -18.40 20.87
CA THR A 218 1.44 -17.96 19.47
C THR A 218 2.66 -17.10 19.13
N ALA A 219 3.11 -16.23 20.05
CA ALA A 219 4.33 -15.45 19.87
C ALA A 219 5.59 -16.31 19.74
N ALA A 220 5.73 -17.34 20.57
CA ALA A 220 6.84 -18.30 20.47
C ALA A 220 6.81 -19.07 19.13
N GLN A 221 5.65 -19.58 18.74
CA GLN A 221 5.49 -20.30 17.46
C GLN A 221 5.80 -19.43 16.24
N PHE A 222 5.48 -18.15 16.30
CA PHE A 222 5.86 -17.20 15.25
C PHE A 222 7.37 -17.00 15.20
N GLN A 223 8.02 -16.81 16.34
CA GLN A 223 9.48 -16.64 16.40
C GLN A 223 10.19 -17.86 15.81
N ASP A 224 9.75 -19.07 16.14
CA ASP A 224 10.31 -20.32 15.59
C ASP A 224 10.15 -20.40 14.06
N LYS A 225 8.99 -19.99 13.53
CA LYS A 225 8.74 -19.98 12.08
C LYS A 225 9.50 -18.88 11.36
N ALA A 226 9.57 -17.68 11.94
CA ALA A 226 10.32 -16.56 11.42
C ALA A 226 11.83 -16.89 11.38
N LYS A 227 12.34 -17.62 12.39
CA LYS A 227 13.71 -18.11 12.40
C LYS A 227 14.05 -18.99 11.19
N CYS A 228 13.11 -19.82 10.72
CA CYS A 228 13.32 -20.60 9.49
C CYS A 228 13.61 -19.70 8.28
N ILE A 229 12.89 -18.58 8.15
CA ILE A 229 13.10 -17.59 7.09
C ILE A 229 14.44 -16.88 7.30
N VAL A 230 14.75 -16.43 8.52
CA VAL A 230 16.06 -15.83 8.83
C VAL A 230 17.20 -16.75 8.41
N ASP A 231 17.14 -18.02 8.83
CA ASP A 231 18.19 -19.01 8.56
C ASP A 231 18.29 -19.32 7.06
N GLN A 232 17.17 -19.37 6.34
CA GLN A 232 17.17 -19.55 4.88
C GLN A 232 17.89 -18.40 4.17
N TYR A 233 17.50 -17.17 4.45
CA TYR A 233 18.07 -15.99 3.77
C TYR A 233 19.51 -15.73 4.19
N ALA A 234 19.88 -16.03 5.44
CA ALA A 234 21.27 -15.93 5.91
C ALA A 234 22.26 -16.82 5.13
N ASN A 235 21.77 -17.84 4.42
CA ASN A 235 22.58 -18.72 3.58
C ASN A 235 22.66 -18.29 2.11
N MET A 236 22.14 -17.11 1.74
CA MET A 236 22.20 -16.59 0.38
C MET A 236 23.43 -15.69 0.17
N PRO A 237 24.38 -16.07 -0.71
CA PRO A 237 25.53 -15.22 -1.03
C PRO A 237 25.13 -14.04 -1.92
N VAL A 238 25.72 -12.88 -1.66
CA VAL A 238 25.59 -11.67 -2.47
C VAL A 238 26.89 -11.48 -3.25
N TYR A 239 26.79 -11.48 -4.58
CA TYR A 239 27.93 -11.26 -5.47
C TYR A 239 27.95 -9.84 -6.03
N GLY A 240 29.14 -9.35 -6.33
CA GLY A 240 29.36 -8.10 -7.04
C GLY A 240 28.86 -8.15 -8.48
N HIS A 241 28.94 -7.01 -9.17
CA HIS A 241 28.47 -6.89 -10.56
C HIS A 241 29.19 -7.86 -11.52
N ASP A 242 30.43 -8.23 -11.22
CA ASP A 242 31.22 -9.23 -11.94
C ASP A 242 30.71 -10.67 -11.78
N LYS A 243 29.71 -10.89 -10.91
CA LYS A 243 29.14 -12.19 -10.52
C LYS A 243 30.17 -13.18 -9.96
N ALA A 244 31.34 -12.70 -9.56
CA ALA A 244 32.46 -13.52 -9.11
C ALA A 244 32.92 -13.10 -7.71
N THR A 245 32.93 -11.80 -7.41
CA THR A 245 33.35 -11.28 -6.11
C THR A 245 32.24 -11.49 -5.08
N LEU A 246 32.48 -12.34 -4.07
CA LEU A 246 31.57 -12.47 -2.93
C LEU A 246 31.63 -11.22 -2.05
N LEU A 247 30.54 -10.46 -1.98
CA LEU A 247 30.42 -9.26 -1.14
C LEU A 247 30.01 -9.58 0.29
N GLY A 248 29.32 -10.70 0.50
CA GLY A 248 28.86 -11.16 1.80
C GLY A 248 27.66 -12.09 1.69
N MET A 249 27.01 -12.36 2.81
CA MET A 249 25.75 -13.09 2.88
C MET A 249 24.61 -12.10 3.13
N VAL A 250 23.40 -12.41 2.64
CA VAL A 250 22.20 -11.65 3.03
C VAL A 250 22.04 -11.69 4.55
N ASN A 251 21.71 -10.56 5.16
CA ASN A 251 21.38 -10.52 6.58
C ASN A 251 19.91 -10.90 6.78
N GLY A 252 19.65 -12.18 7.06
CA GLY A 252 18.29 -12.71 7.19
C GLY A 252 17.45 -12.04 8.30
N GLN A 253 18.07 -11.51 9.35
CA GLN A 253 17.36 -10.78 10.40
C GLN A 253 16.97 -9.37 9.95
N LEU A 254 17.84 -8.71 9.19
CA LEU A 254 17.58 -7.37 8.64
C LEU A 254 16.44 -7.41 7.60
N THR A 255 16.37 -8.46 6.80
CA THR A 255 15.37 -8.61 5.72
C THR A 255 14.09 -9.31 6.17
N LEU A 256 13.94 -9.61 7.47
CA LEU A 256 12.91 -10.55 7.94
C LEU A 256 11.48 -10.08 7.60
N GLY A 257 11.14 -8.82 7.87
CA GLY A 257 9.79 -8.30 7.60
C GLY A 257 9.41 -8.42 6.12
N GLU A 258 10.28 -7.93 5.24
CA GLU A 258 10.11 -8.01 3.78
C GLU A 258 10.04 -9.47 3.28
N THR A 259 10.89 -10.35 3.81
CA THR A 259 10.92 -11.75 3.37
C THR A 259 9.72 -12.56 3.88
N ILE A 260 9.18 -12.23 5.07
CA ILE A 260 7.87 -12.74 5.51
C ILE A 260 6.78 -12.25 4.55
N ALA A 261 6.80 -10.96 4.20
CA ALA A 261 5.82 -10.36 3.31
C ALA A 261 5.87 -10.96 1.89
N ASP A 262 7.06 -11.21 1.34
CA ASP A 262 7.26 -11.83 0.03
C ASP A 262 6.70 -13.26 -0.01
N VAL A 263 7.09 -14.09 0.96
CA VAL A 263 6.66 -15.48 1.05
C VAL A 263 5.15 -15.57 1.29
N GLY A 264 4.62 -14.73 2.18
CA GLY A 264 3.20 -14.64 2.48
C GLY A 264 2.39 -14.17 1.27
N GLY A 265 2.83 -13.08 0.64
CA GLY A 265 2.18 -12.46 -0.50
C GLY A 265 2.11 -13.38 -1.71
N LEU A 266 3.22 -14.00 -2.08
CA LEU A 266 3.24 -14.95 -3.20
C LEU A 266 2.35 -16.18 -2.93
N ALA A 267 2.39 -16.73 -1.71
CA ALA A 267 1.58 -17.88 -1.35
C ALA A 267 0.07 -17.58 -1.38
N VAL A 268 -0.33 -16.40 -0.88
CA VAL A 268 -1.74 -15.96 -0.90
C VAL A 268 -2.18 -15.68 -2.33
N ALA A 269 -1.37 -15.00 -3.13
CA ALA A 269 -1.68 -14.66 -4.50
C ALA A 269 -1.88 -15.89 -5.39
N PHE A 270 -0.97 -16.86 -5.28
CA PHE A 270 -1.10 -18.14 -5.99
C PHE A 270 -2.36 -18.89 -5.59
N GLN A 271 -2.70 -18.92 -4.30
CA GLN A 271 -3.93 -19.56 -3.82
C GLN A 271 -5.18 -18.82 -4.31
N ALA A 272 -5.18 -17.48 -4.32
CA ALA A 272 -6.30 -16.67 -4.79
C ALA A 272 -6.54 -16.90 -6.29
N TYR A 273 -5.47 -16.97 -7.10
CA TYR A 273 -5.54 -17.33 -8.50
C TYR A 273 -6.19 -18.71 -8.70
N ALA A 274 -5.73 -19.72 -7.96
CA ALA A 274 -6.31 -21.06 -8.05
C ALA A 274 -7.80 -21.10 -7.69
N VAL A 275 -8.23 -20.31 -6.70
CA VAL A 275 -9.65 -20.16 -6.34
C VAL A 275 -10.44 -19.47 -7.45
N ARG A 276 -9.91 -18.39 -8.02
CA ARG A 276 -10.53 -17.66 -9.15
C ARG A 276 -10.74 -18.57 -10.36
N MET A 277 -9.71 -19.33 -10.74
CA MET A 277 -9.77 -20.25 -11.88
C MET A 277 -10.81 -21.37 -11.68
N LYS A 278 -10.92 -21.91 -10.45
CA LYS A 278 -11.98 -22.89 -10.12
C LYS A 278 -13.38 -22.28 -10.25
N LYS A 279 -13.61 -21.07 -9.74
CA LYS A 279 -14.90 -20.37 -9.87
C LYS A 279 -15.27 -20.11 -11.34
N ALA A 280 -14.30 -19.70 -12.16
CA ALA A 280 -14.52 -19.43 -13.58
C ALA A 280 -14.91 -20.71 -14.35
N ALA A 281 -14.24 -21.82 -14.07
CA ALA A 281 -14.55 -23.13 -14.66
C ALA A 281 -15.97 -23.61 -14.31
N VAL A 282 -16.42 -23.40 -13.07
CA VAL A 282 -17.78 -23.75 -12.62
C VAL A 282 -18.85 -22.89 -13.31
N ASN A 283 -18.55 -21.63 -13.59
CA ASN A 283 -19.49 -20.69 -14.22
C ASN A 283 -19.51 -20.76 -15.76
N GLY A 284 -18.88 -21.77 -16.37
CA GLY A 284 -18.82 -21.91 -17.83
C GLY A 284 -18.00 -20.83 -18.55
N LYS A 285 -17.26 -19.99 -17.82
CA LYS A 285 -16.31 -19.04 -18.39
C LYS A 285 -14.97 -19.75 -18.55
N THR A 286 -14.76 -20.37 -19.71
CA THR A 286 -13.42 -20.77 -20.14
C THR A 286 -12.60 -19.51 -20.40
N TYR A 287 -11.58 -19.25 -19.58
CA TYR A 287 -10.57 -18.26 -19.93
C TYR A 287 -9.93 -18.68 -21.25
N VAL A 288 -10.21 -17.94 -22.32
CA VAL A 288 -9.57 -18.16 -23.60
C VAL A 288 -8.11 -17.79 -23.41
N ARG A 289 -7.24 -18.79 -23.51
CA ARG A 289 -5.80 -18.60 -23.51
C ARG A 289 -5.48 -17.71 -24.72
N HIS A 290 -5.22 -16.43 -24.50
CA HIS A 290 -4.66 -15.58 -25.54
C HIS A 290 -3.22 -16.02 -25.77
N SER A 291 -3.05 -16.96 -26.70
CA SER A 291 -1.76 -17.32 -27.27
C SER A 291 -1.23 -16.10 -28.03
N ASN A 292 -0.15 -15.50 -27.53
CA ASN A 292 0.82 -14.79 -28.37
C ASN A 292 1.94 -15.76 -28.73
#